data_AF-A6NZY0-F1
#
_entry.id   AF-A6NZY0-F1
#
_cell.length_a   1.000
_cell.length_b   1.000
_cell.length_c   1.000
_cell.angle_alpha   90.00
_cell.angle_beta   90.00
_cell.angle_gamma   90.00
#
_symmetry.space_group_name_H-M   'P 1'
#
loop_
_entity.id
_entity.type
_entity.pdbx_description
1 polymer ?
#
loop_
_entity_poly.entity_id
_entity_poly.type
_entity_poly.pdbx_seq_one_letter_code
_entity_poly.pdbx_strand_id
1 'polypeptide(L)'
;SEKGFAYKMKLEAMKHQGERSDLTCAQVGHKSDGKKSRDILAEQVGQSRNQIQRYIRLTELIPELLDMVDEKKIALNPAYELSFLKKEEQRDLLDAMDSEQATPSLSQAQRLKKYSQEGHLTLDMMRVIMGEEKKSDLDRVTFTSDTLRKYFPKSYTPQRMQETIIKLLEAWQKKRQRDQER
;
A
#
# COMPACT_ATOMS: atom_id res chain seq x y z
N SER A 1 3.87 6.56 13.56
CA SER A 1 2.67 7.38 13.36
C SER A 1 1.88 7.57 14.63
N GLU A 2 2.04 8.72 15.26
CA GLU A 2 1.30 9.19 16.44
C GLU A 2 -0.22 9.04 16.28
N LYS A 3 -0.73 9.26 15.06
CA LYS A 3 -2.15 9.13 14.72
C LYS A 3 -2.70 7.71 14.94
N GLY A 4 -1.90 6.68 14.65
CA GLY A 4 -2.29 5.28 14.88
C GLY A 4 -2.43 4.96 16.36
N PHE A 5 -1.47 5.42 17.17
CA PHE A 5 -1.49 5.27 18.63
C PHE A 5 -2.67 6.02 19.25
N ALA A 6 -2.93 7.25 18.83
CA ALA A 6 -4.09 8.02 19.29
C ALA A 6 -5.43 7.30 19.00
N TYR A 7 -5.57 6.69 17.81
CA TYR A 7 -6.77 5.91 17.49
C TYR A 7 -6.87 4.62 18.30
N LYS A 8 -5.75 3.93 18.55
CA LYS A 8 -5.73 2.72 19.39
C LYS A 8 -6.16 3.05 20.82
N MET A 9 -5.55 4.06 21.44
CA MET A 9 -5.91 4.53 22.79
C MET A 9 -7.37 4.95 22.90
N LYS A 10 -7.88 5.74 21.94
CA LYS A 10 -9.27 6.19 21.97
C LYS A 10 -10.26 5.03 21.81
N LEU A 11 -9.93 4.04 20.98
CA LEU A 11 -10.77 2.86 20.77
C LEU A 11 -10.76 1.92 21.98
N GLU A 12 -9.62 1.78 22.67
CA GLU A 12 -9.53 1.05 23.96
C GLU A 12 -10.35 1.75 25.05
N ALA A 13 -10.20 3.06 25.23
CA ALA A 13 -11.00 3.84 26.18
C ALA A 13 -12.51 3.70 25.94
N MET A 14 -12.95 3.75 24.68
CA MET A 14 -14.36 3.55 24.29
C MET A 14 -14.89 2.14 24.53
N LYS A 15 -14.02 1.12 24.56
CA LYS A 15 -14.41 -0.26 24.89
C LYS A 15 -14.56 -0.47 26.39
N HIS A 16 -13.70 0.16 27.18
CA HIS A 16 -13.73 0.07 28.65
C HIS A 16 -14.80 0.98 29.29
N GLN A 17 -15.21 2.06 28.62
CA GLN A 17 -16.31 2.91 29.07
C GLN A 17 -17.66 2.15 28.96
N GLY A 18 -18.00 1.39 30.00
CA GLY A 18 -19.21 0.55 30.07
C GLY A 18 -18.99 -0.84 30.68
N GLU A 19 -17.74 -1.19 31.02
CA GLU A 19 -17.38 -2.44 31.70
C GLU A 19 -17.74 -2.35 33.19
N ARG A 20 -19.02 -2.56 33.49
CA ARG A 20 -19.50 -2.83 34.84
C ARG A 20 -19.31 -4.32 35.14
N SER A 21 -18.34 -4.65 35.99
CA SER A 21 -17.99 -6.04 36.37
C SER A 21 -18.97 -6.69 37.35
N ASP A 22 -20.03 -5.98 37.75
CA ASP A 22 -20.98 -6.36 38.81
C ASP A 22 -22.30 -6.98 38.30
N LEU A 23 -22.56 -7.02 36.98
CA LEU A 23 -23.91 -7.29 36.45
C LEU A 23 -24.00 -8.22 35.21
N THR A 24 -23.23 -9.31 35.12
CA THR A 24 -23.39 -10.28 34.01
C THR A 24 -23.76 -11.69 34.47
N CYS A 25 -25.00 -11.83 34.97
CA CYS A 25 -25.80 -13.06 34.86
C CYS A 25 -26.93 -12.82 33.84
N ALA A 26 -26.61 -12.61 32.56
CA ALA A 26 -27.56 -12.74 31.45
C ALA A 26 -26.84 -12.60 30.10
N GLN A 27 -27.39 -13.25 29.10
CA GLN A 27 -27.01 -13.21 27.70
C GLN A 27 -27.39 -11.82 27.10
N VAL A 28 -26.53 -10.81 27.27
CA VAL A 28 -26.83 -9.43 26.85
C VAL A 28 -26.17 -9.11 25.52
N GLY A 29 -27.00 -8.80 24.50
CA GLY A 29 -26.57 -8.25 23.22
C GLY A 29 -25.85 -6.89 23.36
N HIS A 30 -25.16 -6.47 22.29
CA HIS A 30 -24.37 -5.24 22.26
C HIS A 30 -25.17 -4.02 22.78
N LYS A 31 -24.67 -3.35 23.83
CA LYS A 31 -25.31 -2.23 24.55
C LYS A 31 -25.39 -0.88 23.80
N SER A 32 -24.84 -0.80 22.59
CA SER A 32 -24.85 0.42 21.77
C SER A 32 -25.50 0.11 20.43
N ASP A 33 -26.84 0.17 20.31
CA ASP A 33 -27.64 0.10 19.06
C ASP A 33 -27.00 -0.66 17.87
N GLY A 34 -26.43 -1.84 18.11
CA GLY A 34 -25.66 -2.60 17.12
C GLY A 34 -24.39 -1.94 16.54
N LYS A 35 -24.00 -0.72 16.95
CA LYS A 35 -22.80 -0.01 16.48
C LYS A 35 -21.57 -0.40 17.31
N LYS A 36 -20.47 -0.76 16.63
CA LYS A 36 -19.18 -1.06 17.27
C LYS A 36 -18.46 0.25 17.61
N SER A 37 -17.62 0.27 18.64
CA SER A 37 -16.83 1.48 19.04
C SER A 37 -16.01 2.07 17.89
N ARG A 38 -15.56 1.23 16.94
CA ARG A 38 -14.89 1.65 15.70
C ARG A 38 -15.79 2.51 14.79
N ASP A 39 -17.08 2.20 14.73
CA ASP A 39 -18.04 2.90 13.87
C ASP A 39 -18.33 4.30 14.44
N ILE A 40 -18.43 4.40 15.76
CA ILE A 40 -18.54 5.67 16.49
C ILE A 40 -17.28 6.52 16.27
N LEU A 41 -16.09 5.92 16.39
CA LEU A 41 -14.83 6.63 16.14
C LEU A 41 -14.71 7.11 14.68
N ALA A 42 -15.17 6.31 13.72
CA ALA A 42 -15.21 6.67 12.31
C ALA A 42 -16.10 7.89 12.04
N GLU A 43 -17.30 7.91 12.62
CA GLU A 43 -18.22 9.06 12.56
C GLU A 43 -17.60 10.31 13.21
N GLN A 44 -16.99 10.18 14.39
CA GLN A 44 -16.40 11.32 15.11
C GLN A 44 -15.20 11.98 14.40
N VAL A 45 -14.38 11.19 13.71
CA VAL A 45 -13.11 11.67 13.10
C VAL A 45 -13.28 11.92 11.60
N GLY A 46 -14.48 11.69 11.04
CA GLY A 46 -14.76 11.87 9.62
C GLY A 46 -13.92 10.97 8.70
N GLN A 47 -13.50 9.80 9.19
CA GLN A 47 -12.67 8.85 8.44
C GLN A 47 -13.38 7.51 8.28
N SER A 48 -13.12 6.82 7.17
CA SER A 48 -13.67 5.49 6.99
C SER A 48 -13.15 4.52 8.05
N ARG A 49 -13.98 3.55 8.43
CA ARG A 49 -13.61 2.48 9.37
C ARG A 49 -12.33 1.75 8.95
N ASN A 50 -12.18 1.56 7.63
CA ASN A 50 -11.01 0.92 7.03
C ASN A 50 -9.75 1.76 7.23
N GLN A 51 -9.86 3.08 7.10
CA GLN A 51 -8.73 3.99 7.32
C GLN A 51 -8.27 3.97 8.78
N ILE A 52 -9.21 4.02 9.73
CA ILE A 52 -8.89 3.89 11.17
C ILE A 52 -8.21 2.55 11.46
N GLN A 53 -8.75 1.45 10.92
CA GLN A 53 -8.17 0.13 11.12
C GLN A 53 -6.75 0.04 10.56
N ARG A 54 -6.48 0.64 9.39
CA ARG A 54 -5.13 0.71 8.83
C ARG A 54 -4.18 1.46 9.74
N TYR A 55 -4.57 2.65 10.22
CA TYR A 55 -3.74 3.43 11.13
C TYR A 55 -3.46 2.73 12.46
N ILE A 56 -4.46 2.07 13.06
CA ILE A 56 -4.26 1.26 14.26
C ILE A 56 -3.28 0.12 13.96
N ARG A 57 -3.42 -0.53 12.81
CA ARG A 57 -2.55 -1.65 12.45
C ARG A 57 -1.08 -1.24 12.28
N LEU A 58 -0.80 -0.02 11.81
CA LEU A 58 0.58 0.49 11.75
C LEU A 58 1.29 0.54 13.11
N THR A 59 0.56 0.56 14.23
CA THR A 59 1.16 0.46 15.57
C THR A 59 1.84 -0.89 15.84
N GLU A 60 1.58 -1.90 14.99
CA GLU A 60 2.21 -3.21 15.02
C GLU A 60 3.52 -3.24 14.20
N LEU A 61 3.94 -2.13 13.59
CA LEU A 61 5.28 -2.01 13.01
C LEU A 61 6.34 -1.82 14.10
N ILE A 62 7.57 -2.24 13.83
CA ILE A 62 8.75 -1.85 14.62
C ILE A 62 9.03 -0.34 14.42
N PRO A 63 9.66 0.33 15.39
CA PRO A 63 9.92 1.78 15.32
C PRO A 63 10.57 2.21 14.01
N GLU A 64 11.56 1.46 13.54
CA GLU A 64 12.34 1.78 12.34
C GLU A 64 11.46 1.80 11.08
N LEU A 65 10.62 0.78 10.88
CA LEU A 65 9.66 0.76 9.77
C LEU A 65 8.59 1.83 9.92
N LEU A 66 8.20 2.15 11.16
CA LEU A 66 7.21 3.19 11.43
C LEU A 66 7.77 4.58 11.09
N ASP A 67 9.02 4.85 11.43
CA ASP A 67 9.73 6.09 11.10
C ASP A 67 9.85 6.24 9.58
N MET A 68 10.17 5.16 8.85
CA MET A 68 10.19 5.18 7.39
C MET A 68 8.82 5.51 6.76
N VAL A 69 7.72 5.19 7.43
CA VAL A 69 6.37 5.56 6.98
C VAL A 69 6.09 7.04 7.26
N ASP A 70 6.47 7.52 8.45
CA ASP A 70 6.27 8.91 8.84
C ASP A 70 7.14 9.85 7.98
N GLU A 71 8.36 9.43 7.61
CA GLU A 71 9.26 10.09 6.64
C GLU A 71 8.82 9.92 5.17
N LYS A 72 7.72 9.18 4.92
CA LYS A 72 7.18 8.88 3.57
C LYS A 72 8.13 8.08 2.66
N LYS A 73 9.15 7.42 3.21
CA LYS A 73 10.00 6.46 2.48
C LYS A 73 9.24 5.20 2.10
N ILE A 74 8.29 4.78 2.95
CA ILE A 74 7.35 3.68 2.67
C ILE A 74 5.93 4.25 2.60
N ALA A 75 5.22 3.93 1.52
CA ALA A 75 3.83 4.33 1.38
C ALA A 75 2.91 3.58 2.37
N LEU A 76 1.78 4.20 2.71
CA LEU A 76 0.81 3.68 3.70
C LEU A 76 0.33 2.24 3.41
N ASN A 77 0.08 1.92 2.14
CA ASN A 77 -0.47 0.61 1.76
C ASN A 77 0.55 -0.53 1.92
N PRO A 78 1.79 -0.44 1.40
CA PRO A 78 2.86 -1.39 1.73
C PRO A 78 3.04 -1.54 3.24
N ALA A 79 3.15 -0.43 3.98
CA ALA A 79 3.33 -0.45 5.43
C ALA A 79 2.21 -1.17 6.17
N TYR A 80 0.96 -1.00 5.71
CA TYR A 80 -0.17 -1.76 6.22
C TYR A 80 0.01 -3.27 6.00
N GLU A 81 0.51 -3.72 4.86
CA GLU A 81 0.79 -5.16 4.67
C GLU A 81 1.95 -5.65 5.55
N LEU A 82 3.02 -4.86 5.68
CA LEU A 82 4.18 -5.18 6.52
C LEU A 82 3.82 -5.29 8.01
N SER A 83 2.82 -4.55 8.47
CA SER A 83 2.34 -4.64 9.86
C SER A 83 1.70 -5.99 10.22
N PHE A 84 1.53 -6.92 9.26
CA PHE A 84 1.11 -8.30 9.51
C PHE A 84 2.28 -9.27 9.71
N LEU A 85 3.51 -8.86 9.40
CA LEU A 85 4.72 -9.64 9.67
C LEU A 85 5.01 -9.69 11.17
N LYS A 86 5.65 -10.77 11.61
CA LYS A 86 6.15 -10.87 12.98
C LYS A 86 7.27 -9.87 13.23
N LYS A 87 7.58 -9.56 14.49
CA LYS A 87 8.55 -8.52 14.84
C LYS A 87 9.97 -8.88 14.40
N GLU A 88 10.31 -10.16 14.45
CA GLU A 88 11.54 -10.74 13.93
C GLU A 88 11.63 -10.62 12.40
N GLU A 89 10.56 -10.99 11.67
CA GLU A 89 10.50 -10.88 10.21
C GLU A 89 10.59 -9.42 9.74
N GLN A 90 10.07 -8.47 10.52
CA GLN A 90 10.21 -7.04 10.24
C GLN A 90 11.65 -6.55 10.37
N ARG A 91 12.46 -7.14 11.27
CA ARG A 91 13.89 -6.81 11.40
C ARG A 91 14.68 -7.40 10.24
N ASP A 92 14.43 -8.67 9.91
CA ASP A 92 15.04 -9.33 8.75
C ASP A 92 14.73 -8.56 7.45
N LEU A 93 13.53 -7.99 7.35
CA LEU A 93 13.15 -7.16 6.21
C LEU A 93 13.98 -5.87 6.11
N LEU A 94 14.38 -5.24 7.23
CA LEU A 94 15.28 -4.08 7.19
C LEU A 94 16.63 -4.47 6.57
N ASP A 95 17.18 -5.61 6.97
CA ASP A 95 18.44 -6.12 6.41
C ASP A 95 18.33 -6.39 4.91
N ALA A 96 17.20 -6.93 4.46
CA ALA A 96 16.91 -7.14 3.04
C ALA A 96 16.75 -5.81 2.28
N MET A 97 16.09 -4.81 2.87
CA MET A 97 15.94 -3.47 2.29
C MET A 97 17.26 -2.75 2.14
N ASP A 98 18.15 -2.88 3.12
CA ASP A 98 19.49 -2.30 3.09
C ASP A 98 20.39 -3.02 2.07
N SER A 99 20.27 -4.34 1.96
CA SER A 99 21.03 -5.14 0.98
C SER A 99 20.65 -4.77 -0.46
N GLU A 100 19.35 -4.63 -0.74
CA GLU A 100 18.83 -4.30 -2.07
C GLU A 100 18.72 -2.78 -2.32
N GLN A 101 19.06 -1.95 -1.33
CA GLN A 101 18.93 -0.49 -1.37
C GLN A 101 17.54 -0.03 -1.84
N ALA A 102 16.49 -0.74 -1.40
CA ALA A 102 15.13 -0.55 -1.91
C ALA A 102 14.07 -0.68 -0.82
N THR A 103 13.00 0.12 -0.93
CA THR A 103 11.77 -0.06 -0.14
C THR A 103 10.76 -0.93 -0.89
N PRO A 104 9.96 -1.77 -0.18
CA PRO A 104 9.04 -2.69 -0.81
C PRO A 104 7.88 -1.96 -1.50
N SER A 105 7.60 -2.36 -2.73
CA SER A 105 6.34 -2.04 -3.42
C SER A 105 5.16 -2.72 -2.74
N LEU A 106 3.93 -2.31 -3.10
CA LEU A 106 2.71 -2.95 -2.57
C LEU A 106 2.66 -4.44 -2.90
N SER A 107 3.01 -4.82 -4.13
CA SER A 107 3.03 -6.23 -4.55
C SER A 107 4.07 -7.05 -3.79
N GLN A 108 5.25 -6.48 -3.52
CA GLN A 108 6.28 -7.14 -2.72
C GLN A 108 5.79 -7.31 -1.27
N ALA A 109 5.25 -6.26 -0.65
CA ALA A 109 4.71 -6.32 0.71
C ALA A 109 3.58 -7.37 0.87
N GLN A 110 2.69 -7.49 -0.13
CA GLN A 110 1.65 -8.53 -0.14
C GLN A 110 2.23 -9.95 -0.21
N ARG A 111 3.30 -10.15 -0.99
CA ARG A 111 3.98 -11.45 -1.09
C ARG A 111 4.71 -11.79 0.20
N LEU A 112 5.45 -10.84 0.78
CA LEU A 112 6.11 -11.00 2.08
C LEU A 112 5.11 -11.46 3.14
N LYS A 113 3.97 -10.75 3.24
CA LYS A 113 2.88 -11.14 4.16
C LYS A 113 2.35 -12.54 3.90
N LYS A 114 2.12 -12.91 2.64
CA LYS A 114 1.64 -14.25 2.28
C LYS A 114 2.61 -15.34 2.76
N TYR A 115 3.90 -15.21 2.49
CA TYR A 115 4.90 -16.19 2.94
C TYR A 115 5.05 -16.24 4.46
N SER A 116 4.91 -15.10 5.16
CA SER A 116 4.91 -15.06 6.63
C SER A 116 3.74 -15.85 7.21
N GLN A 117 2.54 -15.66 6.65
CA GLN A 117 1.33 -16.38 7.06
C GLN A 117 1.42 -17.89 6.78
N GLU A 118 2.12 -18.27 5.71
CA GLU A 118 2.41 -19.66 5.39
C GLU A 118 3.56 -20.25 6.23
N GLY A 119 4.28 -19.42 7.00
CA GLY A 119 5.41 -19.85 7.84
C GLY A 119 6.70 -20.13 7.07
N HIS A 120 6.81 -19.66 5.82
CA HIS A 120 7.93 -19.92 4.91
C HIS A 120 8.76 -18.67 4.60
N LEU A 121 8.54 -17.56 5.32
CA LEU A 121 9.27 -16.32 5.07
C LEU A 121 10.66 -16.38 5.72
N THR A 122 11.69 -16.55 4.89
CA THR A 122 13.10 -16.51 5.29
C THR A 122 13.77 -15.22 4.79
N LEU A 123 14.89 -14.83 5.40
CA LEU A 123 15.67 -13.67 4.96
C LEU A 123 16.08 -13.75 3.48
N ASP A 124 16.50 -14.93 3.01
CA ASP A 124 16.86 -15.13 1.59
C ASP A 124 15.65 -14.92 0.67
N MET A 125 14.46 -15.39 1.07
CA MET A 125 13.22 -15.14 0.33
C MET A 125 12.88 -13.65 0.32
N MET A 126 13.11 -12.94 1.43
CA MET A 126 12.91 -11.48 1.48
C MET A 126 13.83 -10.78 0.48
N ARG A 127 15.13 -11.10 0.47
CA ARG A 127 16.10 -10.54 -0.48
C ARG A 127 15.69 -10.79 -1.93
N VAL A 128 15.30 -12.02 -2.26
CA VAL A 128 14.79 -12.36 -3.60
C VAL A 128 13.57 -11.50 -3.96
N ILE A 129 12.57 -11.39 -3.08
CA ILE A 129 11.38 -10.57 -3.33
C ILE A 129 11.74 -9.10 -3.49
N MET A 130 12.69 -8.59 -2.69
CA MET A 130 13.10 -7.20 -2.67
C MET A 130 13.94 -6.80 -3.90
N GLY A 131 14.80 -7.71 -4.38
CA GLY A 131 15.65 -7.51 -5.56
C GLY A 131 14.92 -7.69 -6.90
N GLU A 132 13.68 -8.18 -6.90
CA GLU A 132 12.86 -8.20 -8.11
C GLU A 132 12.58 -6.78 -8.62
N GLU A 133 12.73 -6.58 -9.93
CA GLU A 133 12.36 -5.32 -10.59
C GLU A 133 10.90 -4.96 -10.26
N LYS A 134 10.71 -3.74 -9.75
CA LYS A 134 9.38 -3.24 -9.42
C LYS A 134 8.58 -3.17 -10.71
N LYS A 135 7.39 -3.78 -10.73
CA LYS A 135 6.46 -3.67 -11.88
C LYS A 135 6.12 -2.23 -12.29
N SER A 136 6.30 -1.25 -11.40
CA SER A 136 6.16 0.18 -11.72
C SER A 136 7.28 0.72 -12.63
N ASP A 137 8.45 0.08 -12.56
CA ASP A 137 9.69 0.55 -13.17
C ASP A 137 9.93 -0.14 -14.53
N LEU A 138 9.10 -1.12 -14.89
CA LEU A 138 9.00 -1.66 -16.24
C LEU A 138 8.38 -0.60 -17.18
N ASP A 139 9.22 0.25 -17.75
CA ASP A 139 9.05 0.95 -19.04
C ASP A 139 7.74 1.71 -19.28
N ARG A 140 7.17 2.37 -18.26
CA ARG A 140 5.94 3.15 -18.45
C ARG A 140 6.23 4.57 -18.96
N VAL A 141 6.38 4.72 -20.27
CA VAL A 141 6.35 6.04 -20.92
C VAL A 141 4.92 6.59 -20.89
N THR A 142 4.67 7.58 -20.03
CA THR A 142 3.34 8.20 -19.89
C THR A 142 3.32 9.57 -20.56
N PHE A 143 2.40 9.75 -21.51
CA PHE A 143 2.08 11.06 -22.08
C PHE A 143 0.81 11.62 -21.44
N THR A 144 0.80 12.90 -21.08
CA THR A 144 -0.41 13.57 -20.62
C THR A 144 -1.24 14.08 -21.80
N SER A 145 -2.54 14.33 -21.60
CA SER A 145 -3.37 14.87 -22.69
C SER A 145 -2.86 16.24 -23.15
N ASP A 146 -2.32 17.05 -22.24
CA ASP A 146 -1.79 18.38 -22.56
C ASP A 146 -0.51 18.33 -23.40
N THR A 147 0.34 17.31 -23.23
CA THR A 147 1.53 17.15 -24.08
C THR A 147 1.14 16.71 -25.48
N LEU A 148 0.15 15.82 -25.62
CA LEU A 148 -0.29 15.31 -26.92
C LEU A 148 -1.16 16.32 -27.69
N ARG A 149 -2.01 17.10 -27.02
CA ARG A 149 -2.95 18.05 -27.67
C ARG A 149 -2.29 19.08 -28.58
N LYS A 150 -0.99 19.36 -28.40
CA LYS A 150 -0.23 20.27 -29.27
C LYS A 150 0.04 19.69 -30.66
N TYR A 151 0.01 18.37 -30.79
CA TYR A 151 0.34 17.63 -32.03
C TYR A 151 -0.90 17.02 -32.71
N PHE A 152 -2.06 17.07 -32.06
CA PHE A 152 -3.31 16.49 -32.56
C PHE A 152 -4.41 17.56 -32.71
N PRO A 153 -5.30 17.42 -33.70
CA PRO A 153 -6.48 18.27 -33.81
C PRO A 153 -7.36 18.21 -32.55
N LYS A 154 -8.00 19.32 -32.19
CA LYS A 154 -8.91 19.39 -31.02
C LYS A 154 -10.10 18.42 -31.10
N SER A 155 -10.43 17.94 -32.29
CA SER A 155 -11.50 16.96 -32.55
C SER A 155 -11.10 15.51 -32.28
N TYR A 156 -9.84 15.21 -31.99
CA TYR A 156 -9.38 13.85 -31.75
C TYR A 156 -9.76 13.38 -30.35
N THR A 157 -10.29 12.16 -30.28
CA THR A 157 -10.47 11.43 -29.01
C THR A 157 -9.13 10.85 -28.55
N PRO A 158 -8.96 10.55 -27.25
CA PRO A 158 -7.77 9.85 -26.74
C PRO A 158 -7.44 8.57 -27.51
N GLN A 159 -8.46 7.79 -27.86
CA GLN A 159 -8.29 6.56 -28.64
C GLN A 159 -7.73 6.82 -30.04
N ARG A 160 -8.22 7.84 -30.75
CA ARG A 160 -7.69 8.22 -32.07
C ARG A 160 -6.26 8.76 -31.99
N MET A 161 -5.93 9.50 -30.94
CA MET A 161 -4.54 9.94 -30.70
C MET A 161 -3.63 8.71 -30.52
N GLN A 162 -4.02 7.75 -29.69
CA GLN A 162 -3.26 6.51 -29.46
C GLN A 162 -3.06 5.71 -30.76
N GLU A 163 -4.11 5.48 -31.54
CA GLU A 163 -4.01 4.77 -32.83
C GLU A 163 -3.04 5.47 -33.79
N THR A 164 -3.05 6.80 -33.81
CA THR A 164 -2.17 7.58 -34.69
C THR A 164 -0.72 7.51 -34.22
N ILE A 165 -0.47 7.59 -32.90
CA ILE A 165 0.87 7.43 -32.32
C ILE A 165 1.46 6.07 -32.70
N ILE A 166 0.67 5.00 -32.56
CA ILE A 166 1.11 3.64 -32.91
C ILE A 166 1.48 3.56 -34.40
N LYS A 167 0.63 4.08 -35.30
CA LYS A 167 0.91 4.09 -36.75
C LYS A 167 2.19 4.85 -37.10
N LEU A 168 2.45 5.98 -36.44
CA LEU A 168 3.67 6.77 -36.65
C LEU A 168 4.92 5.99 -36.21
N LEU A 169 4.85 5.31 -35.08
CA LEU A 169 5.94 4.48 -34.55
C LEU A 169 6.21 3.27 -35.44
N GLU A 170 5.16 2.59 -35.94
CA GLU A 170 5.29 1.47 -36.89
C GLU A 170 5.97 1.90 -38.19
N ALA A 171 5.57 3.06 -38.74
CA ALA A 171 6.18 3.60 -39.96
C ALA A 171 7.65 3.96 -39.74
N TRP A 172 7.97 4.57 -38.59
CA TRP A 172 9.34 4.88 -38.20
C TRP A 172 10.20 3.61 -38.04
N GLN A 173 9.68 2.58 -37.37
CA GLN A 173 10.37 1.31 -37.18
C GLN A 173 10.67 0.63 -38.52
N LYS A 174 9.68 0.56 -39.43
CA LYS A 174 9.86 -0.01 -40.77
C LYS A 174 10.93 0.73 -41.57
N LYS A 175 11.00 2.06 -41.46
CA LYS A 175 12.02 2.86 -42.13
C LYS A 175 13.41 2.58 -41.56
N ARG A 176 13.53 2.55 -40.23
CA ARG A 176 14.80 2.28 -39.55
C ARG A 176 15.37 0.89 -39.87
N GLN A 177 14.52 -0.14 -39.97
CA GLN A 177 14.97 -1.49 -40.35
C GLN A 177 15.54 -1.51 -41.77
N ARG A 178 14.88 -0.85 -42.73
CA ARG A 178 15.37 -0.74 -44.11
C ARG A 178 16.70 0.01 -44.23
N ASP A 179 16.90 1.02 -43.38
CA ASP A 179 18.15 1.81 -43.36
C ASP A 179 19.30 1.06 -42.66
N GLN A 180 19.01 0.03 -41.84
CA GLN A 180 20.02 -0.83 -41.20
C GLN A 180 20.40 -2.07 -42.03
N GLU A 181 19.58 -2.44 -43.01
CA GLU A 181 19.81 -3.55 -43.94
C GLU A 181 20.59 -3.14 -45.21
N ARG A 182 20.96 -1.86 -45.34
CA ARG A 182 21.78 -1.30 -46.44
C ARG A 182 23.19 -0.99 -45.95
#